data_AF-A0A379FGP9-F1
#
_entry.id   AF-A0A379FGP9-F1
#
_cell.length_a   1.000
_cell.length_b   1.000
_cell.length_c   1.000
_cell.angle_alpha   90.00
_cell.angle_beta   90.00
_cell.angle_gamma   90.00
#
_symmetry.space_group_name_H-M   'P 1'
#
loop_
_entity.id
_entity.type
_entity.pdbx_description
1 polymer ?
#
loop_
_entity_poly.entity_id
_entity_poly.type
_entity_poly.pdbx_seq_one_letter_code
_entity_poly.pdbx_strand_id
1 'polypeptide(L)' 'MIKKLCYCRYSSAILSQPLDVSRFGMIYAGAQKNIGPAGLTLVIIREDLLGKARKETPSVF' A
#
# COMPACT_ATOMS: atom_id res chain seq x y z
N MET A 1 23.43 -0.15 1.44
CA MET A 1 22.80 1.17 1.21
C MET A 1 21.34 1.09 1.68
N ILE A 2 21.00 1.69 2.82
CA ILE A 2 19.65 1.60 3.40
C ILE A 2 18.71 2.47 2.55
N LYS A 3 17.93 1.85 1.64
CA LYS A 3 16.86 2.56 0.92
C LYS A 3 15.83 3.03 1.97
N LYS A 4 15.68 4.34 2.12
CA LYS A 4 14.74 4.98 3.04
C LYS A 4 13.34 4.36 2.84
N LEU A 5 12.76 3.79 3.91
CA LEU A 5 11.46 3.14 3.85
C LEU A 5 10.36 4.20 3.88
N CYS A 6 9.59 4.34 2.80
CA CYS A 6 8.48 5.28 2.71
C CYS A 6 7.15 4.53 2.70
N TYR A 7 6.24 4.91 3.60
CA TYR A 7 4.87 4.40 3.67
C TYR A 7 3.88 5.52 3.35
N CYS A 8 2.97 5.30 2.40
CA CYS A 8 2.00 6.32 2.00
C CYS A 8 0.57 5.81 1.83
N ARG A 9 -0.39 6.67 2.21
CA ARG A 9 -1.83 6.52 1.93
C ARG A 9 -2.21 7.27 0.67
N TYR A 10 -2.70 6.55 -0.34
CA TYR A 10 -3.10 7.15 -1.61
C TYR A 10 -4.60 7.05 -1.89
N SER A 11 -5.46 6.78 -0.90
CA SER A 11 -6.90 6.55 -1.14
C SER A 11 -7.59 7.57 -2.06
N SER A 12 -7.26 8.87 -1.98
CA SER A 12 -7.90 9.93 -2.80
C SER A 12 -7.07 10.38 -4.01
N ALA A 13 -5.88 9.81 -4.20
CA ALA A 13 -4.92 10.25 -5.22
C ALA A 13 -4.33 9.09 -6.03
N ILE A 14 -4.64 7.84 -5.66
CA ILE A 14 -4.25 6.68 -6.45
C ILE A 14 -4.89 6.81 -7.83
N LEU A 15 -4.11 6.52 -8.88
CA LEU A 15 -4.51 6.65 -10.29
C LEU A 15 -4.84 8.08 -10.77
N SER A 16 -4.67 9.12 -9.96
CA SER A 16 -4.93 10.49 -10.42
C SER A 16 -3.81 11.04 -11.31
N GLN A 17 -2.58 10.56 -11.14
CA GLN A 17 -1.37 10.92 -11.88
C GLN A 17 -0.38 9.73 -11.90
N PRO A 18 0.61 9.70 -12.82
CA PRO A 18 1.69 8.71 -12.78
C PRO A 18 2.45 8.75 -11.44
N LEU A 19 2.73 7.57 -10.87
CA LEU A 19 3.43 7.42 -9.59
C LEU A 19 4.61 6.45 -9.76
N ASP A 20 5.81 6.89 -9.37
CA ASP A 20 6.97 6.00 -9.28
C ASP A 20 6.90 5.15 -8.01
N VAL A 21 6.38 3.93 -8.16
CA VAL A 21 6.17 2.96 -7.08
C VAL A 21 7.50 2.51 -6.44
N SER A 22 8.62 2.57 -7.18
CA SER A 22 9.93 2.08 -6.71
C SER A 22 10.49 2.87 -5.51
N ARG A 23 9.97 4.08 -5.30
CA ARG A 23 10.33 4.99 -4.19
C ARG A 23 9.68 4.61 -2.87
N PHE A 24 8.68 3.73 -2.89
CA PHE A 24 7.89 3.37 -1.73
C PHE A 24 8.23 1.96 -1.24
N GLY A 25 8.13 1.76 0.06
CA GLY A 25 8.12 0.43 0.65
C GLY A 25 6.71 -0.18 0.63
N MET A 26 5.70 0.64 0.88
CA MET A 26 4.31 0.22 0.87
C MET A 26 3.38 1.39 0.54
N ILE A 27 2.37 1.12 -0.28
CA ILE A 27 1.28 2.02 -0.65
C ILE A 27 -0.04 1.33 -0.31
N TYR A 28 -0.97 2.05 0.31
CA TYR A 28 -2.34 1.55 0.52
C TYR A 28 -3.38 2.56 0.04
N ALA A 29 -4.44 2.06 -0.58
CA ALA A 29 -5.54 2.87 -1.09
C ALA A 29 -6.86 2.11 -1.02
N GLY A 30 -7.86 2.71 -0.39
CA GLY A 30 -9.24 2.22 -0.49
C GLY A 30 -9.80 2.50 -1.90
N ALA A 31 -10.55 1.56 -2.45
CA ALA A 31 -11.08 1.67 -3.80
C ALA A 31 -12.15 2.75 -3.95
N GLN A 32 -12.89 3.03 -2.87
CA GLN A 32 -14.13 3.83 -2.82
C GLN A 32 -14.04 5.31 -3.25
N LYS A 33 -12.88 5.77 -3.71
CA LYS A 33 -12.68 7.17 -4.12
C LYS A 33 -12.34 7.25 -5.59
N ASN A 34 -11.18 6.71 -5.98
CA ASN A 34 -10.62 6.89 -7.31
C ASN A 34 -10.59 5.60 -8.15
N ILE A 35 -10.90 4.43 -7.56
CA ILE A 35 -10.79 3.14 -8.26
C ILE A 35 -12.19 2.56 -8.55
N GLY A 36 -13.13 2.61 -7.59
CA GLY A 36 -14.41 1.93 -7.71
C GLY A 36 -15.28 2.01 -6.45
N PRO A 37 -16.20 1.05 -6.21
CA PRO A 37 -17.10 1.05 -5.06
C PRO A 37 -16.40 0.73 -3.74
N ALA A 38 -17.08 0.97 -2.62
CA ALA A 38 -16.59 0.62 -1.30
C ALA A 38 -16.54 -0.89 -1.06
N GLY A 39 -15.65 -1.31 -0.15
CA GLY A 39 -15.45 -2.72 0.22
C GLY A 39 -14.15 -3.35 -0.29
N LEU A 40 -13.32 -2.62 -1.05
CA LEU A 40 -12.02 -3.10 -1.54
C LEU A 40 -10.89 -2.16 -1.10
N THR A 41 -9.75 -2.73 -0.69
CA THR A 41 -8.50 -1.99 -0.42
C THR A 41 -7.37 -2.58 -1.26
N LEU A 42 -6.69 -1.72 -2.01
CA LEU A 42 -5.47 -2.03 -2.75
C LEU A 42 -4.25 -1.79 -1.85
N VAL A 43 -3.34 -2.76 -1.81
CA VAL A 43 -2.05 -2.65 -1.14
C VAL A 43 -0.95 -3.06 -2.11
N ILE A 44 0.06 -2.20 -2.27
CA ILE A 44 1.30 -2.50 -3.00
C ILE A 44 2.42 -2.52 -1.96
N ILE A 45 3.16 -3.61 -1.85
CA ILE A 45 4.22 -3.78 -0.87
C ILE A 45 5.48 -4.34 -1.53
N ARG A 46 6.64 -3.85 -1.08
CA ARG A 46 7.94 -4.34 -1.52
C ARG A 46 8.21 -5.72 -0.92
N GLU A 47 8.69 -6.66 -1.75
CA GLU A 47 8.82 -8.08 -1.37
C GLU A 47 9.75 -8.32 -0.17
N ASP A 48 10.81 -7.52 0.00
CA ASP A 48 11.74 -7.59 1.13
C ASP A 48 11.12 -7.23 2.49
N LEU A 49 9.91 -6.68 2.50
CA LEU A 49 9.13 -6.37 3.70
C LEU A 49 8.20 -7.51 4.11
N LEU A 50 7.99 -8.51 3.25
CA LEU A 50 7.16 -9.68 3.54
C LEU A 50 7.82 -10.59 4.58
N GLY A 51 7.01 -11.41 5.26
CA GLY A 51 7.48 -12.37 6.27
C GLY A 51 7.91 -11.76 7.62
N LYS A 52 7.74 -10.43 7.80
CA LYS A 52 8.11 -9.69 9.02
C LYS A 52 6.90 -9.24 9.85
N ALA A 53 5.72 -9.81 9.61
CA ALA A 53 4.52 -9.51 10.37
C ALA A 53 4.66 -9.99 11.83
N ARG A 54 4.09 -9.23 12.78
CA ARG A 54 4.04 -9.67 14.19
C ARG A 54 3.09 -10.86 14.33
N LYS A 55 3.36 -11.77 15.27
CA LYS A 55 2.49 -12.94 15.51
C LYS A 55 1.07 -12.55 15.91
N GLU A 56 0.91 -11.40 16.55
CA GLU A 56 -0.38 -10.87 17.01
C GLU A 56 -1.12 -10.09 15.92
N THR A 57 -0.59 -10.03 14.69
CA THR A 57 -1.22 -9.29 13.59
C THR A 57 -2.54 -9.96 13.22
N PRO A 58 -3.67 -9.24 13.22
CA PRO A 58 -4.97 -9.81 12.87
C PRO A 58 -4.96 -10.42 11.46
N SER A 59 -5.59 -11.59 11.33
CA SER A 59 -5.91 -12.17 10.02
C SER A 59 -7.01 -11.34 9.35
N VAL A 60 -6.92 -11.23 8.02
CA VAL A 60 -7.95 -10.59 7.19
C VAL A 60 -9.05 -11.59 6.81
N PHE A 61 -8.89 -12.85 7.21
CA PHE A 61 -9.80 -13.98 7.02
C PHE A 61 -10.20 -14.59 8.36
#